data_AF-A0A9D7DZ23-F1
#
_entry.id   AF-A0A9D7DZ23-F1
#
_cell.length_a   1.000
_cell.length_b   1.000
_cell.length_c   1.000
_cell.angle_alpha   90.00
_cell.angle_beta   90.00
_cell.angle_gamma   90.00
#
_symmetry.space_group_name_H-M   'P 1'
#
loop_
_entity.id
_entity.type
_entity.pdbx_description
1 polymer ?
#
loop_
_entity_poly.entity_id
_entity_poly.type
_entity_poly.pdbx_seq_one_letter_code
_entity_poly.pdbx_strand_id
1 'polypeptide(L)' 'MNGRHSNRPASRVILSGAAYPLDYREATAQFHRLWLIKALRRFRGNLSETARQLGLTRRALQLQVARLDIDLGPLRNGK' A
#
# COMPACT_ATOMS: atom_id res chain seq x y z
N MET A 1 2.35 -34.42 16.81
CA MET A 1 3.33 -33.77 15.91
C MET A 1 2.54 -33.04 14.84
N ASN A 2 2.30 -31.73 15.01
CA ASN A 2 1.31 -31.01 14.20
C ASN A 2 1.91 -30.55 12.87
N GLY A 3 1.33 -31.07 11.79
CA GLY A 3 1.67 -30.77 10.40
C GLY A 3 1.42 -29.31 10.05
N ARG A 4 2.39 -28.73 9.34
CA ARG A 4 2.48 -27.32 8.95
C ARG A 4 1.27 -26.90 8.11
N HIS A 5 0.71 -25.74 8.43
CA HIS A 5 -0.28 -25.05 7.61
C HIS A 5 0.26 -24.86 6.19
N SER A 6 -0.41 -25.48 5.23
CA SER A 6 -0.13 -25.36 3.81
C SER A 6 -0.49 -23.95 3.33
N ASN A 7 0.52 -23.22 2.86
CA ASN A 7 0.42 -21.94 2.18
C ASN A 7 -0.26 -22.16 0.80
N ARG A 8 -1.57 -21.94 0.71
CA ARG A 8 -2.31 -22.01 -0.57
C ARG A 8 -1.94 -20.80 -1.45
N PRO A 9 -1.46 -20.99 -2.69
CA PRO A 9 -1.32 -19.88 -3.63
C PRO A 9 -2.70 -19.35 -4.01
N ALA A 10 -2.91 -18.05 -3.88
CA ALA A 10 -4.15 -17.37 -4.24
C ALA A 10 -4.51 -17.67 -5.71
N SER A 11 -5.62 -18.38 -5.91
CA SER A 11 -6.18 -18.74 -7.20
C SER A 11 -6.47 -17.49 -8.03
N ARG A 12 -5.84 -17.40 -9.21
CA ARG A 12 -6.05 -16.34 -10.20
C ARG A 12 -7.47 -16.44 -10.76
N VAL A 13 -8.32 -15.47 -10.44
CA VAL A 13 -9.67 -15.35 -11.00
C VAL A 13 -9.55 -14.65 -12.35
N ILE A 14 -9.84 -15.35 -13.45
CA ILE A 14 -9.95 -14.74 -14.78
C ILE A 14 -11.39 -14.22 -14.92
N LEU A 15 -11.58 -12.90 -14.86
CA LEU A 15 -12.85 -12.26 -15.20
C LEU A 15 -12.84 -11.97 -16.70
N SER A 16 -13.52 -12.83 -17.47
CA SER A 16 -13.75 -12.66 -18.90
C SER A 16 -14.61 -11.41 -19.15
N GLY A 17 -14.17 -10.49 -20.03
CA GLY A 17 -15.10 -9.56 -20.68
C GLY A 17 -14.75 -8.07 -20.76
N ALA A 18 -13.52 -7.65 -20.45
CA ALA A 18 -12.95 -6.39 -20.94
C ALA A 18 -11.45 -6.45 -20.72
N ALA A 19 -10.64 -6.20 -21.75
CA ALA A 19 -9.19 -6.15 -21.62
C ALA A 19 -8.76 -4.91 -20.83
N TYR A 20 -8.99 -4.92 -19.51
CA TYR A 20 -8.31 -4.00 -18.61
C TYR A 20 -6.86 -4.46 -18.51
N PRO A 21 -5.88 -3.60 -18.83
CA PRO A 21 -4.48 -4.00 -18.93
C PRO A 21 -3.83 -4.37 -17.57
N LEU A 22 -4.54 -4.20 -16.45
CA LEU A 22 -4.06 -4.45 -15.09
C LEU A 22 -5.02 -5.37 -14.33
N ASP A 23 -4.46 -6.34 -13.61
CA ASP A 23 -5.24 -7.17 -12.69
C ASP A 23 -5.83 -6.28 -11.57
N TYR A 24 -7.04 -6.60 -11.09
CA TYR A 24 -7.72 -5.80 -10.05
C TYR A 24 -6.82 -5.54 -8.83
N ARG A 25 -6.01 -6.55 -8.46
CA ARG A 25 -5.07 -6.47 -7.34
C ARG A 25 -3.97 -5.43 -7.60
N GLU A 26 -3.48 -5.37 -8.83
CA GLU A 26 -2.45 -4.42 -9.25
C GLU A 26 -3.01 -3.01 -9.32
N ALA A 27 -4.19 -2.84 -9.92
CA ALA A 27 -4.88 -1.55 -9.98
C ALA A 27 -5.14 -0.99 -8.57
N THR A 28 -5.61 -1.83 -7.64
CA THR A 28 -5.84 -1.46 -6.25
C THR A 28 -4.53 -1.07 -5.54
N ALA A 29 -3.45 -1.83 -5.76
CA ALA A 29 -2.15 -1.53 -5.16
C ALA A 29 -1.58 -0.20 -5.68
N GLN A 30 -1.68 0.06 -6.98
CA GLN A 30 -1.25 1.33 -7.58
C GLN A 30 -2.06 2.51 -7.04
N PHE A 31 -3.39 2.36 -6.98
CA PHE A 31 -4.26 3.39 -6.41
C PHE A 31 -3.88 3.69 -4.95
N HIS A 32 -3.76 2.65 -4.11
CA HIS A 32 -3.37 2.82 -2.71
C HIS A 32 -2.00 3.49 -2.57
N ARG A 33 -1.02 3.10 -3.40
CA ARG A 33 0.30 3.72 -3.41
C ARG A 33 0.23 5.21 -3.72
N LEU A 34 -0.48 5.59 -4.79
CA LEU A 34 -0.63 7.00 -5.18
C LEU A 34 -1.40 7.81 -4.14
N TRP A 35 -2.47 7.24 -3.58
CA TRP A 35 -3.24 7.87 -2.51
C TRP A 35 -2.38 8.11 -1.27
N LEU A 36 -1.60 7.12 -0.85
CA LEU A 36 -0.74 7.24 0.32
C LEU A 36 0.41 8.23 0.10
N ILE A 37 1.02 8.27 -1.10
CA ILE A 37 2.01 9.29 -1.47
C ILE A 37 1.39 10.69 -1.40
N LYS A 38 0.17 10.88 -1.91
CA LYS A 38 -0.53 12.17 -1.85
C LYS A 38 -0.77 12.61 -0.40
N ALA A 39 -1.19 11.68 0.47
CA ALA A 39 -1.36 11.96 1.89
C ALA A 39 -0.03 12.33 2.56
N LEU A 40 1.03 11.56 2.33
CA LEU A 40 2.36 11.83 2.88
C LEU A 40 2.94 13.16 2.40
N ARG A 41 2.73 13.55 1.14
CA ARG A 41 3.12 14.86 0.61
C ARG A 41 2.45 16.02 1.35
N ARG A 42 1.16 15.89 1.67
CA ARG A 42 0.41 16.91 2.44
C ARG A 42 1.06 17.20 3.80
N PHE A 43 1.65 16.19 4.42
CA PHE A 43 2.31 16.29 5.72
C PHE A 43 3.84 16.26 5.63
N ARG A 44 4.42 16.55 4.45
CA ARG A 44 5.89 16.60 4.22
C ARG A 44 6.63 15.35 4.71
N GLY A 45 6.04 14.17 4.47
CA GLY A 45 6.62 12.89 4.87
C GLY A 45 6.57 12.61 6.39
N ASN A 46 5.83 13.39 7.18
CA ASN A 46 5.64 13.11 8.61
C ASN A 46 4.66 11.94 8.80
N LEU A 47 5.19 10.76 9.09
CA LEU A 47 4.40 9.54 9.28
C LEU A 47 3.45 9.62 10.46
N SER A 48 3.88 10.20 11.58
CA SER A 48 3.06 10.28 12.79
C SER A 48 1.84 11.17 12.54
N GLU A 49 2.05 12.33 11.91
CA GLU A 49 0.99 13.26 11.58
C GLU A 49 0.03 12.70 10.52
N THR A 50 0.60 12.06 9.49
CA THR A 50 -0.20 11.39 8.44
C THR A 50 -1.06 10.28 9.02
N ALA A 51 -0.51 9.45 9.92
CA ALA A 51 -1.24 8.37 10.56
C ALA A 51 -2.40 8.91 11.40
N ARG A 52 -2.14 9.96 12.21
CA ARG A 52 -3.15 10.64 13.01
C ARG A 52 -4.30 11.17 12.14
N GLN A 53 -4.00 11.85 11.03
CA GLN A 53 -5.03 12.39 10.15
C GLN A 53 -5.85 11.30 9.44
N LEU A 54 -5.21 10.18 9.09
CA LEU A 54 -5.88 9.06 8.45
C LEU A 54 -6.65 8.16 9.43
N GLY A 55 -6.61 8.45 10.74
CA GLY A 55 -7.22 7.60 11.77
C GLY A 55 -6.52 6.24 11.93
N LEU A 56 -5.25 6.16 11.54
CA LEU A 56 -4.45 4.94 11.58
C LEU A 56 -3.41 5.01 12.71
N THR A 57 -2.98 3.85 13.20
CA THR A 57 -1.78 3.80 14.03
C THR A 57 -0.55 4.05 13.17
N ARG A 58 0.48 4.66 13.77
CA ARG A 58 1.78 4.87 13.11
C ARG A 58 2.37 3.56 12.58
N ARG A 59 2.20 2.45 13.33
CA ARG A 59 2.71 1.13 12.93
C ARG A 59 1.99 0.59 11.70
N ALA A 60 0.66 0.71 11.63
CA ALA A 60 -0.11 0.31 10.45
C ALA A 60 0.34 1.10 9.20
N LEU A 61 0.51 2.41 9.34
CA LEU A 61 0.99 3.25 8.24
C LEU A 61 2.41 2.84 7.79
N GLN A 62 3.31 2.56 8.74
CA GLN A 62 4.67 2.11 8.43
C GLN A 62 4.67 0.78 7.65
N LEU A 63 3.80 -0.17 8.03
CA LEU A 63 3.66 -1.44 7.31
C LEU A 63 3.11 -1.23 5.90
N GLN A 64 2.16 -0.31 5.71
CA GLN A 64 1.65 0.03 4.38
C GLN A 64 2.73 0.67 3.50
N VAL A 65 3.52 1.60 4.04
CA VAL A 65 4.66 2.22 3.33
C VAL A 65 5.68 1.17 2.89
N ALA A 66 6.06 0.26 3.78
CA ALA A 66 6.99 -0.82 3.46
C ALA A 66 6.41 -1.81 2.42
N ARG A 67 5.13 -2.15 2.54
CA ARG A 67 4.45 -3.07 1.62
C ARG A 67 4.27 -2.50 0.21
N LEU A 68 4.11 -1.17 0.10
CA LEU A 68 3.90 -0.48 -1.17
C LEU A 68 5.19 0.11 -1.75
N ASP A 69 6.34 -0.20 -1.15
CA ASP A 69 7.67 0.27 -1.56
C ASP A 69 7.69 1.79 -1.82
N ILE A 70 7.29 2.55 -0.81
CA ILE A 70 7.25 4.02 -0.86
C ILE A 70 8.51 4.57 -0.18
N ASP A 71 9.35 5.24 -0.95
CA ASP A 71 10.47 6.00 -0.42
C ASP A 71 10.00 7.33 0.20
N LEU A 72 10.35 7.52 1.47
CA LEU A 72 10.00 8.69 2.26
C LEU A 72 11.03 9.82 2.15
N GLY A 73 12.27 9.52 1.73
CA GLY A 73 13.35 10.51 1.62
C GLY A 73 12.94 11.74 0.79
N PRO A 74 12.46 11.54 -0.45
CA PRO A 74 12.00 12.63 -1.31
C PRO A 74 10.82 13.43 -0.72
N LEU A 75 9.98 12.79 0.10
CA LEU A 75 8.78 13.43 0.66
C LEU A 75 9.09 14.34 1.85
N ARG A 76 10.21 14.09 2.54
CA ARG A 76 10.68 14.88 3.69
C ARG A 76 11.54 16.08 3.27
N ASN A 77 12.23 15.95 2.14
CA ASN A 77 13.23 16.92 1.67
C ASN A 77 12.68 17.95 0.66
N GLY A 78 11.36 18.09 0.54
CA GLY A 78 10.73 19.09 -0.33
C GLY A 78 11.03 20.52 0.13
N LYS A 79 12.21 21.02 -0.21
CA LYS A 79 12.56 22.43 -0.38
C LYS A 79 12.43 22.79 -1.85
#